data_AF-A0A451AC39-F1
#
_entry.id   AF-A0A451AC39-F1
#
_cell.length_a   1.000
_cell.length_b   1.000
_cell.length_c   1.000
_cell.angle_alpha   90.00
_cell.angle_beta   90.00
_cell.angle_gamma   90.00
#
_symmetry.space_group_name_H-M   'P 1'
#
loop_
_entity.id
_entity.type
_entity.pdbx_description
1 polymer ?
#
loop_
_entity_poly.entity_id
_entity_poly.type
_entity_poly.pdbx_seq_one_letter_code
_entity_poly.pdbx_strand_id
1 'polypeptide(L)'
;MRLRIEPMKRVARMLKNHRPLLLNWFRAKGQFSSGIVEGLNNKAKLTTRKAYGFRTYHSTEIALYHALGNLPVPESTHKFF
;
A
#
# COMPACT_ATOMS: atom_id res chain seq x y z
N MET A 1 0.89 -22.71 23.74
CA MET A 1 0.88 -23.03 22.30
C MET A 1 1.99 -24.07 22.05
N ARG A 2 1.65 -25.28 21.61
CA ARG A 2 2.55 -26.47 21.65
C ARG A 2 3.49 -26.62 20.43
N LEU A 3 3.56 -25.65 19.53
CA LEU A 3 4.47 -25.69 18.37
C LEU A 3 5.93 -25.50 18.81
N ARG A 4 6.91 -26.12 18.15
CA ARG A 4 8.36 -25.91 18.44
C ARG A 4 9.00 -24.79 17.60
N ILE A 5 8.25 -24.22 16.65
CA ILE A 5 8.73 -23.24 15.67
C ILE A 5 8.37 -21.82 16.15
N GLU A 6 9.33 -21.09 16.70
CA GLU A 6 9.11 -19.74 17.22
C GLU A 6 8.56 -18.72 16.21
N PRO A 7 9.04 -18.67 14.95
CA PRO A 7 8.44 -17.80 13.94
C PRO A 7 6.93 -18.02 13.79
N MET A 8 6.50 -19.28 13.76
CA MET A 8 5.08 -19.63 13.66
C MET A 8 4.32 -19.28 14.94
N LYS A 9 4.99 -19.37 16.11
CA LYS A 9 4.38 -18.92 17.37
C LYS A 9 4.09 -17.42 17.37
N ARG A 10 5.00 -16.63 16.81
CA ARG A 10 4.85 -15.18 16.69
C ARG A 10 3.70 -14.82 15.77
N VAL A 11 3.61 -15.46 14.60
CA VAL A 11 2.50 -15.25 13.66
C VAL A 11 1.16 -15.58 14.30
N ALA A 12 1.01 -16.74 14.96
CA ALA A 12 -0.28 -17.09 15.55
C ALA A 12 -0.67 -16.17 16.73
N ARG A 13 0.30 -15.68 17.52
CA ARG A 13 0.05 -14.64 18.52
C ARG A 13 -0.44 -13.34 17.87
N MET A 14 0.21 -12.89 16.81
CA MET A 14 -0.20 -11.72 16.05
C MET A 14 -1.65 -11.86 15.53
N LEU A 15 -1.98 -13.00 14.93
CA LEU A 15 -3.34 -13.27 14.43
C LEU A 15 -4.38 -13.26 15.54
N LYS A 16 -4.07 -13.84 16.71
CA LYS A 16 -4.97 -13.78 17.89
C LYS A 16 -5.20 -12.35 18.36
N ASN A 17 -4.15 -11.54 18.44
CA ASN A 17 -4.25 -10.14 18.84
C ASN A 17 -5.08 -9.31 17.86
N HIS A 18 -5.01 -9.61 16.55
CA HIS A 18 -5.76 -8.92 15.50
C HIS A 18 -7.10 -9.59 15.16
N ARG A 19 -7.53 -10.60 15.93
CA ARG A 19 -8.78 -11.35 15.68
C ARG A 19 -10.00 -10.44 15.44
N PRO A 20 -10.25 -9.36 16.20
CA PRO A 20 -11.41 -8.51 15.96
C PRO A 20 -11.43 -7.91 14.54
N LEU A 21 -10.28 -7.48 14.04
CA LEU A 21 -10.14 -6.89 12.71
C LEU A 21 -10.32 -7.96 11.62
N LEU A 22 -9.73 -9.14 11.80
CA LEU A 22 -9.87 -10.25 10.85
C LEU A 22 -11.34 -10.69 10.71
N LEU A 23 -12.10 -10.67 11.81
CA LEU A 23 -13.52 -11.03 11.79
C LEU A 23 -14.39 -9.99 11.06
N ASN A 24 -13.95 -8.74 10.93
CA ASN A 24 -14.71 -7.72 10.20
C ASN A 24 -14.87 -8.08 8.72
N TRP A 25 -13.89 -8.74 8.11
CA TRP A 25 -13.99 -9.22 6.73
C TRP A 25 -15.18 -10.18 6.55
N PHE A 26 -15.29 -11.18 7.44
CA PHE A 26 -16.39 -12.15 7.40
C PHE A 26 -17.74 -11.51 7.71
N ARG A 27 -17.78 -10.58 8.67
CA ARG A 27 -18.99 -9.82 9.01
C ARG A 27 -19.47 -8.95 7.85
N ALA A 28 -18.53 -8.33 7.13
CA ALA A 28 -18.80 -7.53 5.95
C ALA A 28 -19.17 -8.37 4.72
N LYS A 29 -19.02 -9.71 4.75
CA LYS A 29 -19.46 -10.62 3.68
C LYS A 29 -19.01 -10.22 2.27
N GLY A 30 -17.78 -9.71 2.14
CA GLY A 30 -17.23 -9.28 0.85
C GLY A 30 -17.80 -7.97 0.29
N GLN A 31 -18.49 -7.17 1.12
CA GLN A 31 -18.98 -5.84 0.73
C GLN A 31 -17.86 -4.84 0.41
N PHE A 32 -16.63 -5.11 0.84
CA PHE A 32 -15.46 -4.28 0.55
C PHE A 32 -14.46 -5.07 -0.28
N SER A 33 -14.01 -4.47 -1.39
CA SER A 33 -12.91 -5.00 -2.19
C SER A 33 -11.58 -4.42 -1.71
N SER A 34 -10.63 -5.29 -1.37
CA SER A 34 -9.25 -4.89 -1.07
C SER A 34 -8.51 -4.39 -2.32
N GLY A 35 -9.03 -4.66 -3.53
CA GLY A 35 -8.34 -4.35 -4.78
C GLY A 35 -8.04 -2.87 -4.99
N ILE A 36 -8.93 -1.98 -4.52
CA ILE A 36 -8.70 -0.52 -4.62
C ILE A 36 -7.52 -0.11 -3.75
N VAL A 37 -7.46 -0.61 -2.51
CA VAL A 37 -6.38 -0.30 -1.56
C VAL A 37 -5.06 -0.91 -2.02
N GLU A 38 -5.08 -2.15 -2.55
CA GLU A 38 -3.91 -2.79 -3.12
C GLU A 38 -3.39 -2.06 -4.36
N GLY A 39 -4.27 -1.64 -5.26
CA GLY A 39 -3.93 -0.84 -6.43
C GLY A 39 -3.27 0.49 -6.02
N LEU A 40 -3.85 1.19 -5.04
CA LEU A 40 -3.30 2.42 -4.50
C LEU A 40 -1.90 2.22 -3.90
N ASN A 41 -1.73 1.18 -3.07
CA ASN A 41 -0.44 0.85 -2.46
C ASN A 41 0.63 0.50 -3.50
N ASN A 42 0.27 -0.25 -4.55
CA ASN A 42 1.20 -0.57 -5.63
C ASN A 42 1.60 0.68 -6.42
N LYS A 43 0.65 1.59 -6.70
CA LYS A 43 0.93 2.86 -7.36
C LYS A 43 1.91 3.71 -6.53
N ALA A 44 1.67 3.87 -5.23
CA ALA A 44 2.56 4.58 -4.34
C ALA A 44 3.97 3.97 -4.31
N LYS A 45 4.07 2.64 -4.19
CA LYS A 45 5.36 1.91 -4.20
C LYS A 45 6.16 2.15 -5.49
N LEU A 46 5.49 2.08 -6.65
CA LEU A 46 6.12 2.33 -7.95
C LEU A 46 6.59 3.78 -8.08
N THR A 47 5.75 4.74 -7.67
CA THR A 47 6.10 6.17 -7.69
C THR A 47 7.32 6.46 -6.83
N THR A 48 7.36 5.96 -5.59
CA THR A 48 8.51 6.12 -4.70
C THR A 48 9.78 5.52 -5.31
N ARG A 49 9.68 4.35 -5.96
CA ARG A 49 10.82 3.72 -6.64
C ARG A 49 11.33 4.56 -7.82
N LYS A 50 10.43 5.17 -8.61
CA LYS A 50 10.81 6.08 -9.70
C LYS A 50 11.47 7.35 -9.16
N ALA A 51 10.95 7.90 -8.05
CA ALA A 51 11.48 9.11 -7.44
C ALA A 51 12.84 8.92 -6.74
N TYR A 52 13.23 7.68 -6.45
CA TYR A 52 14.51 7.34 -5.80
C TYR A 52 15.73 7.96 -6.48
N GLY A 53 15.70 8.12 -7.81
CA GLY A 53 16.78 8.74 -8.58
C GLY A 53 17.08 10.20 -8.20
N PHE A 54 16.11 10.91 -7.63
CA PHE A 54 16.25 12.32 -7.23
C PHE A 54 16.88 12.50 -5.83
N ARG A 55 17.06 11.40 -5.07
CA ARG A 55 17.80 11.37 -3.79
C ARG A 55 17.32 12.32 -2.69
N THR A 56 16.14 12.91 -2.82
CA THR A 56 15.54 13.74 -1.76
C THR A 56 14.14 13.25 -1.40
N TYR A 57 13.78 13.42 -0.13
CA TYR A 57 12.42 13.14 0.34
C TYR A 57 11.40 14.07 -0.31
N HIS A 58 11.76 15.33 -0.52
CA HIS A 58 10.88 16.32 -1.14
C HIS A 58 10.48 15.93 -2.57
N SER A 59 11.42 15.42 -3.38
CA SER A 59 11.09 14.91 -4.72
C SER A 59 10.15 13.69 -4.68
N THR A 60 10.30 12.81 -3.68
CA THR A 60 9.39 11.67 -3.48
C THR A 60 7.98 12.15 -3.12
N GLU A 61 7.89 13.15 -2.25
CA GLU A 61 6.62 13.75 -1.82
C GLU A 61 5.88 14.38 -3.02
N ILE A 62 6.55 15.23 -3.80
CA ILE A 62 5.99 15.83 -5.02
C ILE A 62 5.52 14.74 -5.99
N ALA A 63 6.35 13.73 -6.25
CA ALA A 63 5.98 12.64 -7.15
C ALA A 63 4.74 11.87 -6.68
N LEU A 64 4.60 11.63 -5.36
CA LEU A 64 3.41 11.01 -4.78
C LEU A 64 2.17 11.89 -4.94
N TYR A 65 2.26 13.20 -4.69
CA TYR A 65 1.13 14.11 -4.90
C TYR A 65 0.65 14.14 -6.35
N HIS A 66 1.57 14.22 -7.32
CA HIS A 66 1.19 14.18 -8.74
C HIS A 66 0.61 12.82 -9.14
N ALA A 67 1.22 11.71 -8.71
CA ALA A 67 0.77 10.37 -9.10
C ALA A 67 -0.56 9.96 -8.45
N LEU A 68 -0.82 10.37 -7.22
CA LEU A 68 -2.02 9.98 -6.47
C LEU A 68 -3.14 11.03 -6.52
N GLY A 69 -2.79 12.32 -6.60
CA GLY A 69 -3.72 13.44 -6.53
C GLY A 69 -4.20 13.99 -7.87
N ASN A 70 -3.73 13.44 -8.99
CA ASN A 70 -4.08 13.92 -10.35
C ASN A 70 -3.91 15.44 -10.49
N LEU A 71 -2.83 15.98 -9.92
CA LEU A 71 -2.54 17.41 -9.92
C LEU A 71 -2.27 17.91 -11.34
N PRO A 72 -2.59 19.19 -11.63
CA PRO A 72 -2.30 19.78 -12.93
C PRO A 72 -0.81 19.66 -13.23
N VAL A 73 -0.52 19.25 -14.46
CA VAL A 73 0.83 19.15 -15.01
C VAL A 73 0.96 20.14 -16.16
N PRO A 74 2.16 20.69 -16.41
CA PRO A 74 2.39 21.58 -17.54
C PRO A 74 1.98 20.92 -18.86
N GLU A 75 1.49 21.71 -19.81
CA GLU A 75 1.28 21.18 -21.16
C GLU A 75 2.63 20.77 -21.76
N SER A 76 2.75 19.49 -22.12
CA SER A 76 3.91 18.93 -22.79
C SER A 76 3.56 18.56 -24.22
N THR A 77 4.47 18.87 -25.15
CA THR A 77 4.33 18.50 -26.57
C THR A 77 4.23 16.98 -26.77
N HIS A 78 4.85 16.21 -25.88
CA HIS A 78 4.84 14.75 -25.90
C HIS A 78 4.22 14.19 -24.62
N LYS A 79 3.28 13.26 -24.76
CA LYS A 79 2.67 12.49 -23.67
C LYS A 79 3.06 11.02 -23.86
N PHE A 80 3.67 10.43 -22.85
CA PHE A 80 3.97 9.00 -22.83
C PHE A 80 2.84 8.30 -22.05
N PHE A 81 2.21 7.30 -22.68
CA PHE A 81 1.11 6.51 -22.14
C PHE A 81 1.60 5.34 -21.30
#